data_AF-A0AAV1HVS2-F1
#
_entry.id   AF-A0AAV1HVS2-F1
#
_cell.length_a   1.000
_cell.length_b   1.000
_cell.length_c   1.000
_cell.angle_alpha   90.00
_cell.angle_beta   90.00
_cell.angle_gamma   90.00
#
_symmetry.space_group_name_H-M   'P 1'
#
loop_
_entity.id
_entity.type
_entity.pdbx_description
1 polymer ?
#
loop_
_entity_poly.entity_id
_entity_poly.type
_entity_poly.pdbx_seq_one_letter_code
_entity_poly.pdbx_strand_id
1 'polypeptide(L)'
;MSDRLSCRPGDAALWSKVSPCRRSSLTRQPRRSWKINCEKPLRWSPVEDTKQKAVQIEQAVEHRMPDTHNLPPWMPCLANMALGAVLAITLQKTVFKKAPEYKEKIKETAQDVRHKVAAKAEELQLLSAERMLLAIESIDQGSLDKLFSLADTDHNGCIDLRKFAYALAKINPELPLAEARDAAADFFVLFKADAARGLDKTHFRQFLQCWALLQMEPLYKVAKQLEPALSRPVNEVVRSQQDRATQEELDDLACSGDRVRRFVEHKKAETAFRLWDLDSDGRVLREKVVRGLLRVLLDKKQRRGKSAQEVLAALSFLEVEERVGRASLDAAEFRYVLHRFCELARLDPDEVTEGLIQLAIANEIGSGPTLKEAMEQEVQEQVGLPPSQSAAKSGSGHDQKSH
;
A
#
# COMPACT_ATOMS: atom_id res chain seq x y z
N MET A 1 5.00 27.11 55.47
CA MET A 1 4.01 26.16 54.92
C MET A 1 4.80 25.13 54.15
N SER A 2 5.02 23.99 54.79
CA SER A 2 5.96 22.96 54.38
C SER A 2 5.23 21.64 54.52
N ASP A 3 4.85 21.03 53.40
CA ASP A 3 4.32 19.66 53.38
C ASP A 3 5.32 18.74 52.69
N ARG A 4 5.76 17.77 53.49
CA ARG A 4 6.51 16.56 53.11
C ARG A 4 5.50 15.45 52.86
N LEU A 5 5.65 14.65 51.81
CA LEU A 5 5.32 13.21 51.75
C LEU A 5 6.08 12.61 50.55
N SER A 6 7.24 11.96 50.72
CA SER A 6 7.50 10.56 51.10
C SER A 6 6.95 9.51 50.12
N CYS A 7 7.81 9.02 49.21
CA CYS A 7 7.59 7.79 48.45
C CYS A 7 8.24 6.60 49.17
N ARG A 8 7.49 5.50 49.33
CA ARG A 8 7.97 4.21 49.82
C ARG A 8 8.54 3.35 48.65
N PRO A 9 9.54 2.49 48.89
CA PRO A 9 10.01 1.48 47.95
C PRO A 9 9.50 0.06 48.29
N GLY A 10 9.29 -0.77 47.27
CA GLY A 10 8.92 -2.19 47.31
C GLY A 10 8.22 -2.55 45.99
N ASP A 11 8.51 -3.60 45.24
CA ASP A 11 9.20 -4.86 45.53
C ASP A 11 9.95 -5.37 44.28
N ALA A 12 11.00 -6.16 44.56
CA ALA A 12 11.79 -6.88 43.58
C ALA A 12 11.48 -8.38 43.61
N ALA A 13 11.67 -9.00 42.44
CA ALA A 13 12.08 -10.38 42.19
C ALA A 13 11.03 -11.49 42.07
N LEU A 14 11.44 -12.49 41.25
CA LEU A 14 11.00 -13.91 41.13
C LEU A 14 10.06 -14.20 39.93
N TRP A 15 10.32 -15.03 38.91
CA TRP A 15 11.22 -16.19 38.68
C TRP A 15 11.68 -16.34 37.22
N SER A 16 12.91 -16.85 37.07
CA SER A 16 13.43 -17.58 35.91
C SER A 16 13.09 -19.07 36.01
N LYS A 17 12.89 -19.75 34.87
CA LYS A 17 13.21 -21.19 34.72
C LYS A 17 13.29 -21.60 33.24
N VAL A 18 14.49 -22.00 32.86
CA VAL A 18 14.92 -22.67 31.63
C VAL A 18 14.85 -24.18 31.86
N SER A 19 14.49 -24.99 30.85
CA SER A 19 15.14 -26.30 30.55
C SER A 19 14.58 -27.00 29.30
N PRO A 20 15.34 -27.95 28.70
CA PRO A 20 15.40 -28.21 27.25
C PRO A 20 15.05 -29.66 26.83
N CYS A 21 15.32 -29.99 25.56
CA CYS A 21 15.44 -31.32 24.90
C CYS A 21 14.31 -31.71 23.93
N ARG A 22 14.66 -31.91 22.64
CA ARG A 22 14.96 -33.25 22.09
C ARG A 22 15.54 -33.18 20.67
N ARG A 23 16.70 -33.82 20.50
CA ARG A 23 17.24 -34.31 19.23
C ARG A 23 16.49 -35.58 18.83
N SER A 24 16.25 -35.76 17.53
CA SER A 24 16.11 -37.09 16.93
C SER A 24 16.77 -37.12 15.55
N SER A 25 17.89 -37.84 15.51
CA SER A 25 18.58 -38.40 14.35
C SER A 25 17.76 -39.54 13.70
N LEU A 26 18.29 -40.05 12.57
CA LEU A 26 17.91 -41.25 11.77
C LEU A 26 17.24 -40.82 10.44
N THR A 27 17.57 -41.32 9.25
CA THR A 27 18.42 -42.45 8.83
C THR A 27 18.71 -42.32 7.32
N ARG A 28 19.86 -42.83 6.90
CA ARG A 28 20.34 -42.93 5.52
C ARG A 28 19.99 -44.30 4.93
N GLN A 29 19.83 -44.33 3.59
CA GLN A 29 19.89 -45.46 2.63
C GLN A 29 18.59 -46.27 2.35
N PRO A 30 18.46 -46.98 1.19
CA PRO A 30 19.43 -47.20 0.11
C PRO A 30 18.93 -46.93 -1.35
N ARG A 31 19.91 -46.87 -2.26
CA ARG A 31 19.77 -46.97 -3.72
C ARG A 31 19.16 -48.32 -4.10
N ARG A 32 18.17 -48.33 -5.01
CA ARG A 32 17.81 -49.51 -5.80
C ARG A 32 17.97 -49.21 -7.29
N SER A 33 18.96 -49.88 -7.87
CA SER A 33 19.16 -50.06 -9.30
C SER A 33 18.08 -50.98 -9.87
N TRP A 34 17.42 -50.56 -10.95
CA TRP A 34 16.69 -51.45 -11.84
C TRP A 34 17.34 -51.41 -13.22
N LYS A 35 17.93 -52.55 -13.59
CA LYS A 35 18.27 -52.88 -14.98
C LYS A 35 16.96 -53.13 -15.72
N ILE A 36 16.81 -52.55 -16.91
CA ILE A 36 15.79 -52.96 -17.87
C ILE A 36 16.51 -53.52 -19.09
N ASN A 37 16.11 -54.74 -19.44
CA ASN A 37 16.52 -55.50 -20.61
C ASN A 37 16.09 -54.82 -21.91
N CYS A 38 16.97 -54.89 -22.89
CA CYS A 38 16.72 -54.61 -24.29
C CYS A 38 15.77 -55.64 -24.91
N GLU A 39 14.73 -55.21 -25.64
CA GLU A 39 14.22 -55.96 -26.79
C GLU A 39 13.67 -55.03 -27.91
N LYS A 40 14.36 -55.14 -29.05
CA LYS A 40 13.96 -55.00 -30.47
C LYS A 40 13.62 -53.62 -31.09
N PRO A 41 14.04 -53.40 -32.36
CA PRO A 41 14.17 -52.08 -32.95
C PRO A 41 12.93 -51.71 -33.75
N LEU A 42 12.35 -50.53 -33.49
CA LEU A 42 11.33 -49.94 -34.33
C LEU A 42 11.92 -48.76 -35.11
N ARG A 43 11.79 -48.90 -36.43
CA ARG A 43 12.04 -47.96 -37.53
C ARG A 43 12.37 -46.51 -37.15
N TRP A 44 13.47 -46.07 -37.73
CA TRP A 44 13.97 -44.69 -37.77
C TRP A 44 12.86 -43.68 -38.10
N SER A 45 12.75 -42.66 -37.25
CA SER A 45 11.76 -41.58 -37.28
C SER A 45 12.48 -40.23 -37.35
N PRO A 46 11.91 -39.19 -38.00
CA PRO A 46 12.51 -37.86 -38.18
C PRO A 46 12.80 -37.05 -36.88
N VAL A 47 12.71 -37.69 -35.71
CA VAL A 47 12.91 -37.11 -34.37
C VAL A 47 14.39 -37.03 -33.97
N GLU A 48 15.26 -37.91 -34.48
CA GLU A 48 16.69 -37.87 -34.15
C GLU A 48 17.43 -36.73 -34.88
N ASP A 49 16.99 -36.39 -36.09
CA ASP A 49 17.54 -35.27 -36.86
C ASP A 49 17.17 -33.91 -36.23
N THR A 50 16.03 -33.84 -35.54
CA THR A 50 15.63 -32.66 -34.75
C THR A 50 16.31 -32.60 -33.39
N LYS A 51 16.57 -33.73 -32.73
CA LYS A 51 17.39 -33.78 -31.51
C LYS A 51 18.86 -33.42 -31.78
N GLN A 52 19.46 -33.94 -32.85
CA GLN A 52 20.83 -33.57 -33.25
C GLN A 52 20.94 -32.10 -33.66
N LYS A 53 19.95 -31.55 -34.38
CA LYS A 53 19.92 -30.11 -34.69
C LYS A 53 19.69 -29.25 -33.45
N ALA A 54 18.89 -29.68 -32.48
CA ALA A 54 18.74 -28.99 -31.21
C ALA A 54 20.06 -28.95 -30.41
N VAL A 55 20.77 -30.08 -30.32
CA VAL A 55 22.08 -30.17 -29.66
C VAL A 55 23.14 -29.32 -30.39
N GLN A 56 23.14 -29.28 -31.73
CA GLN A 56 24.05 -28.43 -32.51
C GLN A 56 23.76 -26.94 -32.35
N ILE A 57 22.48 -26.55 -32.20
CA ILE A 57 22.09 -25.16 -31.94
C ILE A 57 22.47 -24.77 -30.50
N GLU A 58 22.29 -25.65 -29.53
CA GLU A 58 22.69 -25.44 -28.13
C GLU A 58 24.21 -25.23 -28.02
N GLN A 59 25.02 -26.09 -28.66
CA GLN A 59 26.48 -25.95 -28.72
C GLN A 59 26.94 -24.68 -29.47
N ALA A 60 26.24 -24.29 -30.54
CA ALA A 60 26.58 -23.08 -31.31
C ALA A 60 26.23 -21.78 -30.58
N VAL A 61 25.21 -21.80 -29.71
CA VAL A 61 24.84 -20.67 -28.84
C VAL A 61 25.80 -20.56 -27.66
N GLU A 62 26.22 -21.69 -27.09
CA GLU A 62 27.18 -21.74 -25.97
C GLU A 62 28.57 -21.20 -26.37
N HIS A 63 29.00 -21.38 -27.63
CA HIS A 63 30.25 -20.81 -28.17
C HIS A 63 30.18 -19.33 -28.58
N ARG A 64 28.99 -18.69 -28.54
CA ARG A 64 28.82 -17.27 -28.94
C ARG A 64 28.47 -16.34 -27.78
N MET A 65 28.35 -16.85 -26.55
CA MET A 65 28.11 -16.00 -25.38
C MET A 65 29.43 -15.51 -24.78
N PRO A 66 29.61 -14.19 -24.56
CA PRO A 66 30.75 -13.68 -23.81
C PRO A 66 30.67 -14.08 -22.33
N ASP A 67 31.83 -14.18 -21.67
CA ASP A 67 31.98 -14.56 -20.25
C ASP A 67 30.99 -13.83 -19.33
N THR A 68 30.15 -14.61 -18.64
CA THR A 68 28.95 -14.13 -17.93
C THR A 68 29.21 -13.61 -16.52
N HIS A 69 30.47 -13.50 -16.09
CA HIS A 69 30.84 -13.13 -14.72
C HIS A 69 30.58 -11.66 -14.33
N ASN A 70 30.07 -10.80 -15.23
CA ASN A 70 29.82 -9.38 -14.97
C ASN A 70 28.46 -8.84 -15.46
N LEU A 71 27.48 -9.71 -15.74
CA LEU A 71 26.18 -9.23 -16.22
C LEU A 71 25.22 -8.87 -15.07
N PRO A 72 24.41 -7.81 -15.24
CA PRO A 72 23.47 -7.37 -14.21
C PRO A 72 22.35 -8.40 -13.96
N PRO A 73 21.83 -8.51 -12.74
CA PRO A 73 20.99 -9.63 -12.28
C PRO A 73 19.65 -9.81 -13.01
N TRP A 74 19.24 -8.89 -13.87
CA TRP A 74 18.02 -8.96 -14.68
C TRP A 74 18.23 -9.57 -16.09
N MET A 75 19.47 -9.71 -16.56
CA MET A 75 19.77 -10.28 -17.88
C MET A 75 19.45 -11.77 -18.08
N PRO A 76 19.54 -12.67 -17.08
CA PRO A 76 19.19 -14.08 -17.28
C PRO A 76 17.73 -14.28 -17.72
N CYS A 77 16.81 -13.39 -17.29
CA CYS A 77 15.41 -13.41 -17.71
C CYS A 77 15.23 -13.03 -19.19
N LEU A 78 15.98 -12.05 -19.69
CA LEU A 78 15.93 -11.63 -21.10
C LEU A 78 16.57 -12.67 -22.03
N ALA A 79 17.67 -13.31 -21.59
CA ALA A 79 18.31 -14.38 -22.37
C ALA A 79 17.39 -15.60 -22.53
N ASN A 80 16.70 -16.01 -21.46
CA ASN A 80 15.71 -17.10 -21.51
C ASN A 80 14.46 -16.76 -22.33
N MET A 81 14.00 -15.49 -22.29
CA MET A 81 12.90 -15.03 -23.14
C MET A 81 13.29 -14.96 -24.62
N ALA A 82 14.51 -14.52 -24.94
CA ALA A 82 15.03 -14.49 -26.29
C ALA A 82 15.22 -15.89 -26.88
N LEU A 83 15.76 -16.84 -26.09
CA LEU A 83 15.86 -18.26 -26.46
C LEU A 83 14.48 -18.87 -26.70
N GLY A 84 13.50 -18.59 -25.83
CA GLY A 84 12.11 -19.03 -26.01
C GLY A 84 11.47 -18.48 -27.29
N ALA A 85 11.70 -17.21 -27.62
CA ALA A 85 11.19 -16.58 -28.83
C ALA A 85 11.83 -17.16 -30.10
N VAL A 86 13.15 -17.39 -30.10
CA VAL A 86 13.86 -17.99 -31.23
C VAL A 86 13.41 -19.44 -31.45
N LEU A 87 13.25 -20.23 -30.38
CA LEU A 87 12.75 -21.60 -30.49
C LEU A 87 11.31 -21.62 -31.05
N ALA A 88 10.45 -20.71 -30.56
CA ALA A 88 9.08 -20.56 -31.05
C ALA A 88 9.02 -20.21 -32.54
N ILE A 89 9.83 -19.24 -32.99
CA ILE A 89 9.91 -18.84 -34.41
C ILE A 89 10.45 -19.98 -35.28
N THR A 90 11.41 -20.74 -34.78
CA THR A 90 12.05 -21.85 -35.52
C THR A 90 11.10 -23.03 -35.67
N LEU A 91 10.34 -23.38 -34.61
CA LEU A 91 9.27 -24.38 -34.66
C LEU A 91 8.12 -23.93 -35.57
N GLN A 92 7.80 -22.64 -35.56
CA GLN A 92 6.76 -22.05 -36.42
C GLN A 92 7.10 -22.17 -37.92
N LYS A 93 8.39 -22.13 -38.29
CA LYS A 93 8.83 -22.24 -39.69
C LYS A 93 9.00 -23.67 -40.19
N THR A 94 9.36 -24.62 -39.34
CA THR A 94 9.68 -26.00 -39.75
C THR A 94 8.51 -26.97 -39.66
N VAL A 95 7.57 -26.76 -38.72
CA VAL A 95 6.48 -27.72 -38.46
C VAL A 95 5.18 -27.35 -39.22
N PHE A 96 4.94 -26.07 -39.51
CA PHE A 96 3.61 -25.58 -39.95
C PHE A 96 3.31 -25.60 -41.45
N LYS A 97 4.14 -26.24 -42.28
CA LYS A 97 3.82 -26.36 -43.71
C LYS A 97 2.75 -27.41 -44.03
N LYS A 98 2.26 -28.19 -43.05
CA LYS A 98 1.21 -29.18 -43.27
C LYS A 98 0.19 -29.17 -42.11
N ALA A 99 -1.09 -29.04 -42.48
CA ALA A 99 -2.32 -29.12 -41.68
C ALA A 99 -2.80 -27.82 -40.94
N PRO A 100 -3.90 -27.17 -41.40
CA PRO A 100 -4.53 -26.04 -40.71
C PRO A 100 -5.16 -26.40 -39.35
N GLU A 101 -5.48 -27.67 -39.10
CA GLU A 101 -6.03 -28.14 -37.82
C GLU A 101 -5.09 -27.94 -36.62
N TYR A 102 -3.77 -27.93 -36.85
CA TYR A 102 -2.79 -27.70 -35.77
C TYR A 102 -2.63 -26.22 -35.40
N LYS A 103 -3.04 -25.28 -36.27
CA LYS A 103 -2.93 -23.85 -35.98
C LYS A 103 -3.86 -23.42 -34.84
N GLU A 104 -5.08 -23.95 -34.80
CA GLU A 104 -6.03 -23.61 -33.73
C GLU A 104 -5.62 -24.22 -32.38
N LYS A 105 -5.20 -25.50 -32.35
CA LYS A 105 -4.66 -26.12 -31.12
C LYS A 105 -3.45 -25.39 -30.57
N ILE A 106 -2.60 -24.84 -31.43
CA ILE A 106 -1.41 -24.10 -31.01
C ILE A 106 -1.76 -22.69 -30.53
N LYS A 107 -2.77 -22.03 -31.10
CA LYS A 107 -3.31 -20.78 -30.54
C LYS A 107 -3.91 -20.99 -29.15
N GLU A 108 -4.70 -22.04 -28.99
CA GLU A 108 -5.30 -22.41 -27.69
C GLU A 108 -4.22 -22.73 -26.65
N THR A 109 -3.22 -23.53 -27.02
CA THR A 109 -2.07 -23.84 -26.14
C THR A 109 -1.26 -22.58 -25.81
N ALA A 110 -1.05 -21.69 -26.77
CA ALA A 110 -0.32 -20.43 -26.54
C ALA A 110 -1.10 -19.48 -25.62
N GLN A 111 -2.42 -19.44 -25.73
CA GLN A 111 -3.28 -18.66 -24.84
C GLN A 111 -3.26 -19.23 -23.42
N ASP A 112 -3.37 -20.55 -23.26
CA ASP A 112 -3.26 -21.24 -21.96
C ASP A 112 -1.88 -20.99 -21.29
N VAL A 113 -0.79 -21.08 -22.07
CA VAL A 113 0.56 -20.75 -21.58
C VAL A 113 0.66 -19.28 -21.16
N ARG A 114 0.08 -18.35 -21.92
CA ARG A 114 0.06 -16.92 -21.53
C ARG A 114 -0.69 -16.69 -20.23
N HIS A 115 -1.86 -17.32 -20.05
CA HIS A 115 -2.62 -17.23 -18.80
C HIS A 115 -1.85 -17.83 -17.61
N LYS A 116 -1.19 -18.98 -17.81
CA LYS A 116 -0.35 -19.62 -16.77
C LYS A 116 0.87 -18.78 -16.40
N VAL A 117 1.51 -18.14 -17.37
CA VAL A 117 2.64 -17.23 -17.12
C VAL A 117 2.17 -15.97 -16.40
N ALA A 118 1.03 -15.38 -16.79
CA ALA A 118 0.46 -14.23 -16.11
C ALA A 118 0.09 -14.54 -14.65
N ALA A 119 -0.59 -15.67 -14.40
CA ALA A 119 -0.95 -16.09 -13.04
C ALA A 119 0.29 -16.37 -12.17
N LYS A 120 1.33 -17.02 -12.71
CA LYS A 120 2.59 -17.21 -11.98
C LYS A 120 3.36 -15.91 -11.74
N ALA A 121 3.28 -14.95 -12.66
CA ALA A 121 3.87 -13.63 -12.46
C ALA A 121 3.17 -12.87 -11.32
N GLU A 122 1.84 -12.96 -11.24
CA GLU A 122 1.05 -12.41 -10.14
C GLU A 122 1.38 -13.09 -8.80
N GLU A 123 1.48 -14.42 -8.77
CA GLU A 123 1.92 -15.18 -7.58
C GLU A 123 3.32 -14.77 -7.10
N LEU A 124 4.27 -14.62 -8.04
CA LEU A 124 5.62 -14.15 -7.72
C LEU A 124 5.65 -12.69 -7.22
N GLN A 125 4.78 -11.83 -7.74
CA GLN A 125 4.63 -10.46 -7.24
C GLN A 125 4.09 -10.46 -5.81
N LEU A 126 3.10 -11.29 -5.51
CA LEU A 126 2.52 -11.41 -4.17
C LEU A 126 3.54 -11.95 -3.15
N LEU A 127 4.29 -13.01 -3.51
CA LEU A 127 5.38 -13.53 -2.69
C LEU A 127 6.51 -12.50 -2.49
N SER A 128 6.77 -11.66 -3.49
CA SER A 128 7.74 -10.57 -3.36
C SER A 128 7.25 -9.50 -2.41
N ALA A 129 5.97 -9.13 -2.46
CA ALA A 129 5.36 -8.16 -1.55
C ALA A 129 5.35 -8.68 -0.11
N GLU A 130 5.00 -9.96 0.10
CA GLU A 130 5.01 -10.61 1.42
C GLU A 130 6.43 -10.63 2.02
N ARG A 131 7.44 -11.01 1.22
CA ARG A 131 8.85 -10.97 1.66
C ARG A 131 9.32 -9.56 1.97
N MET A 132 8.84 -8.57 1.21
CA MET A 132 9.15 -7.16 1.46
C MET A 132 8.55 -6.72 2.79
N LEU A 133 7.29 -7.05 3.07
CA LEU A 133 6.62 -6.76 4.34
C LEU A 133 7.37 -7.39 5.53
N LEU A 134 7.77 -8.66 5.43
CA LEU A 134 8.58 -9.31 6.47
C LEU A 134 9.93 -8.61 6.68
N ALA A 135 10.60 -8.18 5.60
CA ALA A 135 11.86 -7.45 5.69
C ALA A 135 11.70 -6.03 6.27
N ILE A 136 10.49 -5.46 6.16
CA ILE A 136 10.12 -4.15 6.72
C ILE A 136 9.79 -4.25 8.21
N GLU A 137 9.32 -5.40 8.69
CA GLU A 137 9.10 -5.64 10.12
C GLU A 137 10.41 -5.83 10.89
N SER A 138 11.48 -6.30 10.23
CA SER A 138 12.74 -6.69 10.88
C SER A 138 13.78 -5.56 10.97
N ILE A 139 13.44 -4.39 11.50
CA ILE A 139 14.46 -3.37 11.80
C ILE A 139 15.28 -3.81 13.00
N ASP A 140 16.61 -3.79 12.86
CA ASP A 140 17.49 -3.79 14.02
C ASP A 140 17.19 -2.56 14.89
N GLN A 141 16.76 -2.80 16.12
CA GLN A 141 16.35 -1.75 17.05
C GLN A 141 17.44 -0.67 17.23
N GLY A 142 18.72 -1.03 17.15
CA GLY A 142 19.83 -0.09 17.22
C GLY A 142 19.85 0.91 16.07
N SER A 143 19.57 0.47 14.85
CA SER A 143 19.48 1.33 13.65
C SER A 143 18.28 2.28 13.74
N LEU A 144 17.14 1.81 14.22
CA LEU A 144 15.96 2.65 14.46
C LEU A 144 16.24 3.72 15.53
N ASP A 145 16.84 3.33 16.66
CA ASP A 145 17.15 4.25 17.75
C ASP A 145 18.14 5.33 17.30
N LYS A 146 19.14 4.96 16.50
CA LYS A 146 20.09 5.89 15.91
C LYS A 146 19.40 6.90 14.99
N LEU A 147 18.59 6.45 14.03
CA LEU A 147 17.88 7.37 13.12
C LEU A 147 16.90 8.26 13.87
N PHE A 148 16.19 7.71 14.86
CA PHE A 148 15.30 8.49 15.71
C PHE A 148 16.07 9.59 16.45
N SER A 149 17.24 9.26 17.03
CA SER A 149 18.08 10.25 17.73
C SER A 149 18.65 11.34 16.81
N LEU A 150 18.83 11.04 15.51
CA LEU A 150 19.26 12.03 14.51
C LEU A 150 18.11 12.96 14.10
N ALA A 151 16.87 12.46 14.09
CA ALA A 151 15.69 13.27 13.79
C ALA A 151 15.20 14.06 15.03
N ASP A 152 15.31 13.49 16.23
CA ASP A 152 15.00 14.11 17.51
C ASP A 152 16.17 14.95 18.02
N THR A 153 16.33 16.12 17.41
CA THR A 153 17.51 17.00 17.59
C THR A 153 17.67 17.61 18.99
N ASP A 154 16.62 17.67 19.81
CA ASP A 154 16.69 18.16 21.19
C ASP A 154 16.65 17.01 22.23
N HIS A 155 16.57 15.76 21.75
CA HIS A 155 16.53 14.54 22.55
C HIS A 155 15.40 14.49 23.58
N ASN A 156 14.26 15.13 23.29
CA ASN A 156 13.09 15.13 24.18
C ASN A 156 12.24 13.83 24.08
N GLY A 157 12.61 12.91 23.20
CA GLY A 157 11.93 11.64 22.97
C GLY A 157 10.82 11.70 21.93
N CYS A 158 10.62 12.85 21.27
CA CYS A 158 9.57 13.08 20.27
C CYS A 158 10.08 13.95 19.10
N ILE A 159 9.61 13.63 17.89
CA ILE A 159 9.89 14.43 16.69
C ILE A 159 8.66 15.32 16.43
N ASP A 160 8.73 16.59 16.80
CA ASP A 160 7.67 17.56 16.52
C ASP A 160 7.52 17.83 15.00
N LEU A 161 6.44 18.53 14.62
CA LEU A 161 6.13 18.86 13.22
C LEU A 161 7.30 19.54 12.50
N ARG A 162 7.98 20.48 13.16
CA ARG A 162 9.10 21.24 12.59
C ARG A 162 10.31 20.33 12.37
N LYS A 163 10.71 19.55 13.37
CA LYS A 163 11.80 18.58 13.25
C LYS A 163 11.52 17.58 12.13
N PHE A 164 10.27 17.12 12.02
CA PHE A 164 9.90 16.17 10.99
C PHE A 164 9.91 16.79 9.58
N ALA A 165 9.43 18.02 9.42
CA ALA A 165 9.54 18.77 8.17
C ALA A 165 11.00 18.94 7.73
N TYR A 166 11.91 19.29 8.66
CA TYR A 166 13.33 19.35 8.36
C TYR A 166 13.92 17.99 8.01
N ALA A 167 13.52 16.93 8.70
CA ALA A 167 13.96 15.57 8.38
C ALA A 167 13.56 15.21 6.93
N LEU A 168 12.32 15.49 6.52
CA LEU A 168 11.84 15.23 5.15
C LEU A 168 12.62 16.04 4.10
N ALA A 169 12.83 17.33 4.32
CA ALA A 169 13.61 18.18 3.41
C ALA A 169 15.10 17.80 3.37
N LYS A 170 15.65 17.30 4.48
CA LYS A 170 16.98 16.67 4.47
C LYS A 170 16.97 15.38 3.67
N ILE A 171 15.95 14.54 3.77
CA ILE A 171 15.91 13.26 3.05
C ILE A 171 15.74 13.48 1.55
N ASN A 172 14.92 14.46 1.16
CA ASN A 172 14.72 14.87 -0.23
C ASN A 172 15.15 16.34 -0.43
N PRO A 173 16.42 16.59 -0.79
CA PRO A 173 16.96 17.93 -0.95
C PRO A 173 16.27 18.79 -2.02
N GLU A 174 15.52 18.19 -2.94
CA GLU A 174 14.78 18.90 -3.98
C GLU A 174 13.38 19.33 -3.50
N LEU A 175 12.92 18.83 -2.35
CA LEU A 175 11.62 19.16 -1.77
C LEU A 175 11.70 20.51 -1.03
N PRO A 176 10.98 21.55 -1.48
CA PRO A 176 10.93 22.83 -0.76
C PRO A 176 10.43 22.65 0.68
N LEU A 177 10.88 23.49 1.61
CA LEU A 177 10.53 23.33 3.03
C LEU A 177 9.02 23.42 3.28
N ALA A 178 8.30 24.22 2.48
CA ALA A 178 6.84 24.34 2.55
C ALA A 178 6.13 23.02 2.21
N GLU A 179 6.60 22.32 1.18
CA GLU A 179 6.06 21.01 0.79
C GLU A 179 6.44 19.95 1.82
N ALA A 180 7.66 20.02 2.38
CA ALA A 180 8.09 19.14 3.47
C ALA A 180 7.26 19.32 4.75
N ARG A 181 6.88 20.57 5.10
CA ARG A 181 5.94 20.87 6.19
C ARG A 181 4.59 20.24 5.93
N ASP A 182 4.04 20.41 4.73
CA ASP A 182 2.73 19.89 4.40
C ASP A 182 2.70 18.35 4.38
N ALA A 183 3.76 17.71 3.87
CA ALA A 183 3.94 16.26 3.93
C ALA A 183 4.12 15.76 5.38
N ALA A 184 4.83 16.52 6.23
CA ALA A 184 4.93 16.21 7.64
C ALA A 184 3.54 16.25 8.30
N ALA A 185 2.73 17.28 8.03
CA ALA A 185 1.38 17.39 8.57
C ALA A 185 0.46 16.25 8.11
N ASP A 186 0.54 15.84 6.83
CA ASP A 186 -0.19 14.68 6.33
C ASP A 186 0.17 13.42 7.12
N PHE A 187 1.44 13.24 7.45
CA PHE A 187 1.87 12.09 8.25
C PHE A 187 1.23 12.10 9.65
N PHE A 188 1.18 13.26 10.32
CA PHE A 188 0.49 13.37 11.61
C PHE A 188 -0.99 12.97 11.51
N VAL A 189 -1.66 13.37 10.42
CA VAL A 189 -3.05 13.01 10.14
C VAL A 189 -3.20 11.51 9.90
N LEU A 190 -2.44 10.95 8.95
CA LEU A 190 -2.54 9.55 8.52
C LEU A 190 -2.26 8.56 9.65
N PHE A 191 -1.29 8.87 10.50
CA PHE A 191 -0.88 8.01 11.61
C PHE A 191 -1.54 8.37 12.94
N LYS A 192 -2.48 9.33 12.95
CA LYS A 192 -3.20 9.78 14.15
C LYS A 192 -2.26 10.19 15.28
N ALA A 193 -1.11 10.76 14.93
CA ALA A 193 -0.14 11.21 15.91
C ALA A 193 -0.65 12.49 16.60
N ASP A 194 -0.41 12.61 17.90
CA ASP A 194 -0.74 13.84 18.62
C ASP A 194 0.23 14.96 18.19
N ALA A 195 -0.27 15.86 17.35
CA ALA A 195 0.46 16.99 16.80
C ALA A 195 1.15 17.85 17.86
N ALA A 196 0.57 17.97 19.06
CA ALA A 196 1.15 18.75 20.15
C ALA A 196 2.31 18.02 20.86
N ARG A 197 2.30 16.68 20.85
CA ARG A 197 3.34 15.85 21.50
C ARG A 197 4.45 15.46 20.54
N GLY A 198 4.20 15.47 19.23
CA GLY A 198 5.13 14.99 18.21
C GLY A 198 5.05 13.48 17.98
N LEU A 199 5.89 13.00 17.07
CA LEU A 199 6.02 11.58 16.73
C LEU A 199 6.91 10.88 17.74
N ASP A 200 6.40 9.84 18.38
CA ASP A 200 7.24 8.92 19.15
C ASP A 200 8.00 7.93 18.25
N LYS A 201 8.81 7.06 18.86
CA LYS A 201 9.57 6.02 18.15
C LYS A 201 8.69 5.06 17.35
N THR A 202 7.46 4.79 17.79
CA THR A 202 6.54 3.88 17.10
C THR A 202 6.05 4.51 15.81
N HIS A 203 5.62 5.77 15.85
CA HIS A 203 5.22 6.50 14.65
C HIS A 203 6.39 6.68 13.68
N PHE A 204 7.59 7.00 14.19
CA PHE A 204 8.78 7.10 13.34
C PHE A 204 9.17 5.76 12.70
N ARG A 205 9.01 4.64 13.41
CA ARG A 205 9.17 3.31 12.81
C ARG A 205 8.20 3.12 11.64
N GLN A 206 6.92 3.42 11.85
CA GLN A 206 5.90 3.30 10.80
C GLN A 206 6.23 4.17 9.57
N PHE A 207 6.74 5.39 9.79
CA PHE A 207 7.26 6.24 8.71
C PHE A 207 8.33 5.52 7.88
N LEU A 208 9.36 4.99 8.55
CA LEU A 208 10.45 4.31 7.87
C LEU A 208 9.97 3.07 7.12
N GLN A 209 9.00 2.35 7.68
CA GLN A 209 8.38 1.19 7.04
C GLN A 209 7.62 1.58 5.76
N CYS A 210 6.82 2.64 5.79
CA CYS A 210 6.15 3.18 4.62
C CYS A 210 7.14 3.70 3.57
N TRP A 211 8.21 4.38 4.00
CA TRP A 211 9.25 4.85 3.09
C TRP A 211 9.95 3.68 2.37
N ALA A 212 10.26 2.60 3.09
CA ALA A 212 10.82 1.39 2.48
C ALA A 212 9.88 0.71 1.50
N LEU A 213 8.58 0.64 1.80
CA LEU A 213 7.57 0.15 0.86
C LEU A 213 7.55 0.99 -0.41
N LEU A 214 7.54 2.31 -0.29
CA LEU A 214 7.50 3.22 -1.45
C LEU A 214 8.76 3.11 -2.32
N GLN A 215 9.92 2.92 -1.71
CA GLN A 215 11.18 2.74 -2.45
C GLN A 215 11.36 1.30 -2.97
N MET A 216 10.48 0.36 -2.58
CA MET A 216 10.63 -1.06 -2.85
C MET A 216 11.99 -1.59 -2.37
N GLU A 217 12.53 -1.03 -1.29
CA GLU A 217 13.83 -1.35 -0.73
C GLU A 217 13.71 -1.95 0.67
N PRO A 218 14.59 -2.90 1.06
CA PRO A 218 14.58 -3.40 2.42
C PRO A 218 15.00 -2.29 3.40
N LEU A 219 14.40 -2.31 4.58
CA LEU A 219 14.44 -1.20 5.50
C LEU A 219 15.85 -0.86 6.04
N TYR A 220 16.73 -1.85 6.17
CA TYR A 220 18.14 -1.61 6.55
C TYR A 220 18.89 -0.78 5.50
N LYS A 221 18.53 -0.92 4.22
CA LYS A 221 19.16 -0.17 3.11
C LYS A 221 18.68 1.27 3.12
N VAL A 222 17.38 1.47 3.31
CA VAL A 222 16.78 2.78 3.56
C VAL A 222 17.44 3.44 4.77
N ALA A 223 17.54 2.73 5.90
CA ALA A 223 18.17 3.26 7.11
C ALA A 223 19.60 3.79 6.86
N LYS A 224 20.42 3.01 6.13
CA LYS A 224 21.78 3.40 5.74
C LYS A 224 21.82 4.64 4.84
N GLN A 225 20.82 4.83 3.98
CA GLN A 225 20.69 6.03 3.13
C GLN A 225 20.23 7.26 3.91
N LEU A 226 19.32 7.08 4.87
CA LEU A 226 18.78 8.17 5.68
C LEU A 226 19.77 8.70 6.71
N GLU A 227 20.65 7.86 7.24
CA GLU A 227 21.64 8.25 8.26
C GLU A 227 22.49 9.48 7.86
N PRO A 228 23.20 9.50 6.71
CA PRO A 228 23.95 10.69 6.30
C PRO A 228 23.04 11.88 5.98
N ALA A 229 21.84 11.64 5.45
CA ALA A 229 20.90 12.70 5.11
C ALA A 229 20.43 13.45 6.37
N LEU A 230 20.01 12.72 7.41
CA LEU A 230 19.53 13.27 8.69
C LEU A 230 20.65 13.94 9.49
N SER A 231 21.89 13.46 9.35
CA SER A 231 23.08 14.02 10.01
C SER A 231 23.48 15.41 9.49
N ARG A 232 22.94 15.85 8.35
CA ARG A 232 23.20 17.20 7.84
C ARG A 232 22.67 18.28 8.79
N PRO A 233 23.33 19.43 8.92
CA PRO A 233 22.85 20.52 9.73
C PRO A 233 21.61 21.20 9.10
N VAL A 234 20.74 21.80 9.92
CA VAL A 234 19.45 22.36 9.47
C VAL A 234 19.63 23.56 8.53
N ASN A 235 20.71 24.32 8.65
CA ASN A 235 21.00 25.46 7.79
C ASN A 235 21.20 25.09 6.30
N GLU A 236 21.47 23.83 5.97
CA GLU A 236 21.53 23.36 4.56
C GLU A 236 20.14 23.17 3.92
N VAL A 237 19.08 23.11 4.73
CA VAL A 237 17.70 22.97 4.26
C VAL A 237 17.13 24.30 3.78
N VAL A 238 17.52 25.40 4.41
CA VAL A 238 16.91 26.72 4.20
C VAL A 238 17.68 27.47 3.10
N ARG A 239 17.25 27.28 1.86
CA ARG A 239 17.99 27.75 0.66
C ARG A 239 17.43 29.03 0.07
N SER A 240 16.11 29.20 0.14
CA SER A 240 15.40 30.33 -0.46
C SER A 240 14.81 31.27 0.59
N GLN A 241 14.39 32.46 0.16
CA GLN A 241 13.61 33.38 1.00
C GLN A 241 12.27 32.75 1.41
N GLN A 242 11.67 31.92 0.56
CA GLN A 242 10.44 31.20 0.86
C GLN A 242 10.66 30.15 1.96
N ASP A 243 11.80 29.45 1.95
CA ASP A 243 12.15 28.50 3.01
C ASP A 243 12.35 29.22 4.35
N ARG A 244 12.91 30.44 4.35
CA ARG A 244 13.04 31.25 5.57
C ARG A 244 11.68 31.63 6.15
N ALA A 245 10.75 32.10 5.31
CA ALA A 245 9.40 32.42 5.75
C ALA A 245 8.69 31.16 6.31
N THR A 246 8.88 30.01 5.66
CA THR A 246 8.32 28.73 6.14
C THR A 246 8.97 28.29 7.46
N GLN A 247 10.27 28.50 7.62
CA GLN A 247 10.96 28.25 8.88
C GLN A 247 10.41 29.11 10.00
N GLU A 248 10.21 30.41 9.77
CA GLU A 248 9.62 31.33 10.76
C GLU A 248 8.20 30.87 11.15
N GLU A 249 7.39 30.42 10.19
CA GLU A 249 6.07 29.84 10.45
C GLU A 249 6.17 28.56 11.29
N LEU A 250 7.09 27.64 10.97
CA LEU A 250 7.33 26.43 11.74
C LEU A 250 7.79 26.73 13.17
N ASP A 251 8.64 27.74 13.35
CA ASP A 251 9.09 28.20 14.66
C ASP A 251 7.94 28.81 15.47
N ASP A 252 7.05 29.60 14.84
CA ASP A 252 5.84 30.13 15.46
C ASP A 252 4.84 29.02 15.86
N LEU A 253 4.64 28.02 14.99
CA LEU A 253 3.84 26.84 15.29
C LEU A 253 4.42 26.07 16.49
N ALA A 254 5.74 25.85 16.51
CA ALA A 254 6.43 25.11 17.56
C ALA A 254 6.36 25.79 18.95
N CYS A 255 6.04 27.09 19.01
CA CYS A 255 5.89 27.81 20.28
C CYS A 255 4.66 27.36 21.10
N SER A 256 3.67 26.69 20.49
CA SER A 256 2.45 26.29 21.18
C SER A 256 1.83 25.01 20.60
N GLY A 257 1.67 23.99 21.44
CA GLY A 257 1.01 22.74 21.04
C GLY A 257 -0.40 22.93 20.45
N ASP A 258 -1.16 23.93 20.94
CA ASP A 258 -2.49 24.25 20.40
C ASP A 258 -2.43 24.82 18.97
N ARG A 259 -1.37 25.58 18.63
CA ARG A 259 -1.17 26.10 17.27
C ARG A 259 -0.84 24.97 16.31
N VAL A 260 0.07 24.06 16.70
CA VAL A 260 0.39 22.87 15.90
C VAL A 260 -0.84 22.01 15.70
N ARG A 261 -1.63 21.78 16.76
CA ARG A 261 -2.87 21.00 16.68
C ARG A 261 -3.86 21.61 15.69
N ARG A 262 -4.15 22.91 15.79
CA ARG A 262 -5.04 23.62 14.85
C ARG A 262 -4.53 23.59 13.41
N PHE A 263 -3.23 23.72 13.22
CA PHE A 263 -2.60 23.62 11.90
C PHE A 263 -2.82 22.23 11.29
N VAL A 264 -2.56 21.15 12.04
CA VAL A 264 -2.78 19.78 11.59
C VAL A 264 -4.28 19.48 11.39
N GLU A 265 -5.15 19.97 12.26
CA GLU A 265 -6.61 19.88 12.10
C GLU A 265 -7.08 20.54 10.81
N HIS A 266 -6.61 21.76 10.51
CA HIS A 266 -6.90 22.44 9.26
C HIS A 266 -6.40 21.65 8.03
N LYS A 267 -5.26 20.95 8.16
CA LYS A 267 -4.73 20.10 7.09
C LYS A 267 -5.52 18.82 6.86
N LYS A 268 -6.31 18.31 7.81
CA LYS A 268 -7.08 17.05 7.64
C LYS A 268 -7.93 17.03 6.37
N ALA A 269 -8.67 18.11 6.09
CA ALA A 269 -9.52 18.18 4.91
C ALA A 269 -8.71 18.18 3.60
N GLU A 270 -7.53 18.80 3.61
CA GLU A 270 -6.59 18.79 2.47
C GLU A 270 -5.95 17.40 2.29
N THR A 271 -5.60 16.72 3.39
CA THR A 271 -5.14 15.32 3.37
C THR A 271 -6.21 14.40 2.83
N ALA A 272 -7.47 14.54 3.29
CA ALA A 272 -8.60 13.78 2.77
C ALA A 272 -8.79 14.02 1.28
N PHE A 273 -8.74 15.28 0.82
CA PHE A 273 -8.83 15.60 -0.60
C PHE A 273 -7.74 14.89 -1.42
N ARG A 274 -6.46 15.00 -1.01
CA ARG A 274 -5.32 14.35 -1.69
C ARG A 274 -5.44 12.84 -1.75
N LEU A 275 -5.96 12.21 -0.69
CA LEU A 275 -6.19 10.77 -0.67
C LEU A 275 -7.31 10.32 -1.64
N TRP A 276 -8.23 11.22 -1.97
CA TRP A 276 -9.33 10.97 -2.90
C TRP A 276 -9.01 11.34 -4.35
N ASP A 277 -7.99 12.17 -4.56
CA ASP A 277 -7.41 12.58 -5.85
C ASP A 277 -6.34 11.56 -6.29
N LEU A 278 -6.81 10.40 -6.76
CA LEU A 278 -5.96 9.23 -7.04
C LEU A 278 -4.98 9.45 -8.19
N ASP A 279 -5.31 10.32 -9.15
CA ASP A 279 -4.49 10.67 -10.30
C ASP A 279 -3.72 11.98 -10.13
N SER A 280 -3.91 12.66 -8.99
CA SER A 280 -3.23 13.92 -8.66
C SER A 280 -3.46 15.01 -9.70
N ASP A 281 -4.65 15.04 -10.31
CA ASP A 281 -5.04 16.04 -11.31
C ASP A 281 -5.62 17.32 -10.66
N GLY A 282 -5.68 17.35 -9.32
CA GLY A 282 -6.25 18.42 -8.52
C GLY A 282 -7.77 18.35 -8.45
N ARG A 283 -8.39 17.20 -8.77
CA ARG A 283 -9.84 17.00 -8.75
C ARG A 283 -10.21 15.63 -8.18
N VAL A 284 -11.41 15.56 -7.59
CA VAL A 284 -11.98 14.29 -7.11
C VAL A 284 -13.34 14.05 -7.72
N LEU A 285 -13.64 12.80 -8.05
CA LEU A 285 -14.94 12.44 -8.61
C LEU A 285 -16.04 12.66 -7.57
N ARG A 286 -17.00 13.52 -7.88
CA ARG A 286 -18.08 13.91 -6.97
C ARG A 286 -18.91 12.71 -6.53
N GLU A 287 -19.24 11.81 -7.45
CA GLU A 287 -19.98 10.58 -7.16
C GLU A 287 -19.29 9.75 -6.07
N LYS A 288 -17.96 9.60 -6.14
CA LYS A 288 -17.19 8.87 -5.13
C LYS A 288 -17.31 9.55 -3.77
N VAL A 289 -17.13 10.87 -3.72
CA VAL A 289 -17.20 11.65 -2.47
C VAL A 289 -18.59 11.53 -1.83
N VAL A 290 -19.66 11.63 -2.62
CA VAL A 290 -21.04 11.45 -2.15
C VAL A 290 -21.23 10.06 -1.52
N ARG A 291 -20.75 8.99 -2.18
CA ARG A 291 -20.81 7.63 -1.62
C ARG A 291 -20.00 7.49 -0.33
N GLY A 292 -18.83 8.12 -0.26
CA GLY A 292 -18.02 8.17 0.96
C GLY A 292 -18.74 8.84 2.14
N LEU A 293 -19.30 10.03 1.90
CA LEU A 293 -20.07 10.78 2.89
C LEU A 293 -21.32 10.00 3.35
N LEU A 294 -21.99 9.33 2.42
CA LEU A 294 -23.14 8.48 2.71
C LEU A 294 -22.76 7.31 3.62
N ARG A 295 -21.65 6.63 3.33
CA ARG A 295 -21.13 5.54 4.18
C ARG A 295 -20.81 6.04 5.58
N VAL A 296 -20.14 7.20 5.70
CA VAL A 296 -19.86 7.82 7.01
C VAL A 296 -21.15 8.18 7.75
N LEU A 297 -22.17 8.69 7.07
CA LEU A 297 -23.46 9.03 7.67
C LEU A 297 -24.14 7.81 8.30
N LEU A 298 -24.20 6.71 7.54
CA LEU A 298 -24.86 5.48 7.96
C LEU A 298 -24.14 4.82 9.15
N ASP A 299 -22.81 4.77 9.10
CA ASP A 299 -21.97 4.29 10.21
C ASP A 299 -22.22 5.11 11.50
N LYS A 300 -22.35 6.44 11.37
CA LYS A 300 -22.63 7.33 12.51
C LYS A 300 -24.06 7.19 13.01
N LYS A 301 -25.04 7.01 12.12
CA LYS A 301 -26.44 6.74 12.49
C LYS A 301 -26.53 5.49 13.36
N GLN A 302 -25.90 4.41 12.94
CA GLN A 302 -25.89 3.13 13.67
C GLN A 302 -25.27 3.26 15.06
N ARG A 303 -24.21 4.06 15.21
CA ARG A 303 -23.49 4.19 16.50
C ARG A 303 -24.10 5.20 17.47
N ARG A 304 -24.69 6.30 16.98
CA ARG A 304 -25.09 7.44 17.81
C ARG A 304 -26.60 7.70 17.87
N GLY A 305 -27.42 6.97 17.11
CA GLY A 305 -28.87 7.16 17.10
C GLY A 305 -29.26 8.55 16.61
N LYS A 306 -28.88 8.88 15.37
CA LYS A 306 -29.21 10.18 14.75
C LYS A 306 -30.71 10.32 14.51
N SER A 307 -31.22 11.55 14.61
CA SER A 307 -32.63 11.79 14.30
C SER A 307 -32.88 11.57 12.81
N ALA A 308 -34.03 10.97 12.49
CA ALA A 308 -34.47 10.74 11.11
C ALA A 308 -34.44 12.03 10.26
N GLN A 309 -34.76 13.17 10.87
CA GLN A 309 -34.76 14.46 10.20
C GLN A 309 -33.36 14.94 9.78
N GLU A 310 -32.34 14.76 10.63
CA GLU A 310 -30.95 15.11 10.30
C GLU A 310 -30.41 14.22 9.17
N VAL A 311 -30.74 12.92 9.20
CA VAL A 311 -30.35 11.98 8.16
C VAL A 311 -31.00 12.34 6.83
N LEU A 312 -32.32 12.57 6.82
CA LEU A 312 -33.04 12.98 5.61
C LEU A 312 -32.51 14.31 5.03
N ALA A 313 -32.21 15.31 5.88
CA ALA A 313 -31.67 16.58 5.41
C ALA A 313 -30.31 16.41 4.71
N ALA A 314 -29.43 15.57 5.26
CA ALA A 314 -28.15 15.26 4.65
C ALA A 314 -28.31 14.45 3.35
N LEU A 315 -29.21 13.47 3.31
CA LEU A 315 -29.50 12.68 2.10
C LEU A 315 -30.05 13.56 0.97
N SER A 316 -31.00 14.45 1.25
CA SER A 316 -31.54 15.38 0.25
C SER A 316 -30.48 16.32 -0.30
N PHE A 317 -29.53 16.78 0.53
CA PHE A 317 -28.41 17.57 0.05
C PHE A 317 -27.51 16.76 -0.90
N LEU A 318 -27.14 15.54 -0.52
CA LEU A 318 -26.32 14.67 -1.38
C LEU A 318 -27.02 14.35 -2.71
N GLU A 319 -28.36 14.24 -2.73
CA GLU A 319 -29.15 14.07 -3.96
C GLU A 319 -29.01 15.25 -4.92
N VAL A 320 -29.04 16.47 -4.38
CA VAL A 320 -28.85 17.68 -5.17
C VAL A 320 -27.42 17.75 -5.69
N GLU A 321 -26.43 17.46 -4.84
CA GLU A 321 -25.03 17.47 -5.24
C GLU A 321 -24.76 16.43 -6.35
N GLU A 322 -25.31 15.23 -6.26
CA GLU A 322 -25.14 14.17 -7.28
C GLU A 322 -25.82 14.53 -8.63
N ARG A 323 -26.99 15.19 -8.60
CA ARG A 323 -27.74 15.53 -9.83
C ARG A 323 -27.29 16.80 -10.52
N VAL A 324 -27.00 17.86 -9.76
CA VAL A 324 -26.77 19.22 -10.28
C VAL A 324 -25.30 19.59 -10.26
N GLY A 325 -24.52 18.96 -9.37
CA GLY A 325 -23.10 19.24 -9.21
C GLY A 325 -22.26 18.87 -10.43
N ARG A 326 -21.11 19.54 -10.58
CA ARG A 326 -20.09 19.16 -11.57
C ARG A 326 -19.59 17.74 -11.30
N ALA A 327 -19.28 16.98 -12.35
CA ALA A 327 -18.84 15.59 -12.20
C ALA A 327 -17.58 15.42 -11.31
N SER A 328 -16.71 16.43 -11.28
CA SER A 328 -15.55 16.48 -10.39
C SER A 328 -15.57 17.74 -9.50
N LEU A 329 -14.89 17.63 -8.36
CA LEU A 329 -14.71 18.67 -7.35
C LEU A 329 -13.25 19.08 -7.32
N ASP A 330 -12.95 20.37 -7.38
CA ASP A 330 -11.65 20.86 -6.92
C ASP A 330 -11.56 20.89 -5.38
N ALA A 331 -10.41 21.27 -4.82
CA ALA A 331 -10.19 21.30 -3.37
C ALA A 331 -11.13 22.28 -2.63
N ALA A 332 -11.53 23.39 -3.27
CA ALA A 332 -12.43 24.36 -2.65
C ALA A 332 -13.88 23.83 -2.65
N GLU A 333 -14.32 23.27 -3.78
CA GLU A 333 -15.62 22.62 -3.93
C GLU A 333 -15.75 21.42 -2.97
N PHE A 334 -14.69 20.60 -2.81
CA PHE A 334 -14.66 19.49 -1.85
C PHE A 334 -14.88 19.98 -0.41
N ARG A 335 -14.15 21.02 0.03
CA ARG A 335 -14.32 21.59 1.38
C ARG A 335 -15.72 22.16 1.59
N TYR A 336 -16.29 22.80 0.58
CA TYR A 336 -17.66 23.31 0.63
C TYR A 336 -18.68 22.18 0.85
N VAL A 337 -18.60 21.11 0.04
CA VAL A 337 -19.50 19.94 0.15
C VAL A 337 -19.38 19.30 1.53
N LEU A 338 -18.14 19.09 2.00
CA LEU A 338 -17.86 18.53 3.31
C LEU A 338 -18.46 19.36 4.44
N HIS A 339 -18.22 20.68 4.44
CA HIS A 339 -18.73 21.59 5.47
C HIS A 339 -20.26 21.61 5.48
N ARG A 340 -20.88 21.77 4.31
CA ARG A 340 -22.34 21.84 4.18
C ARG A 340 -23.01 20.54 4.61
N PHE A 341 -22.42 19.40 4.25
CA PHE A 341 -22.87 18.09 4.72
C PHE A 341 -22.81 17.98 6.26
N CYS A 342 -21.70 18.39 6.87
CA CYS A 342 -21.53 18.33 8.32
C CYS A 342 -22.56 19.19 9.07
N GLU A 343 -22.85 20.40 8.56
CA GLU A 343 -23.90 21.27 9.11
C GLU A 343 -25.28 20.58 9.11
N LEU A 344 -25.68 20.00 7.98
CA LEU A 344 -27.00 19.38 7.82
C LEU A 344 -27.13 18.09 8.62
N ALA A 345 -26.09 17.27 8.65
CA ALA A 345 -26.04 16.02 9.42
C ALA A 345 -25.79 16.24 10.93
N ARG A 346 -25.50 17.48 11.33
CA ARG A 346 -24.99 17.84 12.67
C ARG A 346 -23.85 16.93 13.12
N LEU A 347 -22.89 16.71 12.22
CA LEU A 347 -21.69 15.93 12.47
C LEU A 347 -20.51 16.87 12.66
N ASP A 348 -19.57 16.43 13.48
CA ASP A 348 -18.30 17.13 13.63
C ASP A 348 -17.48 16.99 12.33
N PRO A 349 -17.01 18.10 11.72
CA PRO A 349 -16.21 18.05 10.49
C PRO A 349 -14.98 17.16 10.60
N ASP A 350 -14.31 17.14 11.75
CA ASP A 350 -13.12 16.31 11.96
C ASP A 350 -13.49 14.83 11.94
N GLU A 351 -14.61 14.45 12.56
CA GLU A 351 -15.07 13.07 12.54
C GLU A 351 -15.46 12.58 11.14
N VAL A 352 -16.03 13.46 10.30
CA VAL A 352 -16.40 13.11 8.92
C VAL A 352 -15.15 13.00 8.06
N THR A 353 -14.23 13.96 8.19
CA THR A 353 -12.95 13.96 7.47
C THR A 353 -12.12 12.72 7.80
N GLU A 354 -12.04 12.37 9.09
CA GLU A 354 -11.39 11.16 9.59
C GLU A 354 -12.03 9.89 9.02
N GLY A 355 -13.35 9.86 8.89
CA GLY A 355 -14.07 8.77 8.22
C GLY A 355 -13.69 8.64 6.75
N LEU A 356 -13.60 9.75 6.01
CA LEU A 356 -13.18 9.76 4.61
C LEU A 356 -11.73 9.32 4.43
N ILE A 357 -10.84 9.70 5.35
CA ILE A 357 -9.43 9.26 5.37
C ILE A 357 -9.36 7.74 5.59
N GLN A 358 -10.12 7.21 6.54
CA GLN A 358 -10.16 5.76 6.81
C GLN A 358 -10.67 4.96 5.61
N LEU A 359 -11.70 5.45 4.92
CA LEU A 359 -12.19 4.83 3.68
C LEU A 359 -11.13 4.84 2.58
N ALA A 360 -10.38 5.94 2.45
CA ALA A 360 -9.30 6.01 1.47
C ALA A 360 -8.14 5.04 1.79
N ILE A 361 -7.71 4.98 3.05
CA ILE A 361 -6.67 4.05 3.51
C ILE A 361 -7.11 2.58 3.30
N ALA A 362 -8.39 2.28 3.51
CA ALA A 362 -8.95 0.95 3.27
C ALA A 362 -9.13 0.60 1.78
N ASN A 363 -8.78 1.52 0.86
CA ASN A 363 -9.05 1.42 -0.58
C ASN A 363 -10.55 1.19 -0.89
N GLU A 364 -11.40 1.82 -0.10
CA GLU A 364 -12.86 1.73 -0.16
C GLU A 364 -13.49 2.97 -0.83
N ILE A 365 -12.69 3.73 -1.59
CA ILE A 365 -13.13 4.95 -2.26
C ILE A 365 -14.21 4.63 -3.31
N GLY A 366 -15.39 5.21 -3.14
CA GLY A 366 -16.56 4.95 -4.00
C GLY A 366 -17.30 3.64 -3.71
N SER A 367 -16.84 2.87 -2.71
CA SER A 367 -17.61 1.77 -2.15
C SER A 367 -18.67 2.30 -1.18
N GLY A 368 -19.81 1.61 -1.11
CA GLY A 368 -20.93 2.00 -0.27
C GLY A 368 -22.25 1.89 -1.02
N PRO A 369 -23.38 2.06 -0.31
CA PRO A 369 -24.68 2.07 -0.94
C PRO A 369 -24.78 3.25 -1.91
N THR A 370 -25.61 3.08 -2.92
CA THR A 370 -26.05 4.21 -3.74
C THR A 370 -26.97 5.10 -2.93
N LEU A 371 -27.11 6.37 -3.33
CA LEU A 371 -28.00 7.29 -2.64
C LEU A 371 -29.44 6.79 -2.64
N LYS A 372 -29.89 6.18 -3.74
CA LYS A 372 -31.20 5.56 -3.86
C LYS A 372 -31.41 4.47 -2.82
N GLU A 373 -30.45 3.55 -2.67
CA GLU A 373 -30.51 2.47 -1.68
C GLU A 373 -30.59 3.01 -0.25
N ALA A 374 -29.78 4.03 0.09
CA ALA A 374 -29.80 4.62 1.41
C ALA A 374 -31.11 5.40 1.71
N MET A 375 -31.67 6.09 0.72
CA MET A 375 -32.98 6.74 0.85
C MET A 375 -34.10 5.71 1.03
N GLU A 376 -34.11 4.64 0.25
CA GLU A 376 -35.09 3.55 0.38
C GLU A 376 -35.00 2.89 1.76
N GLN A 377 -33.78 2.64 2.26
CA GLN A 377 -33.56 2.13 3.61
C GLN A 377 -34.13 3.08 4.68
N GLU A 378 -33.86 4.39 4.57
CA GLU A 378 -34.36 5.37 5.53
C GLU A 378 -35.90 5.44 5.56
N VAL A 379 -36.55 5.39 4.39
CA VAL A 379 -38.01 5.39 4.31
C VAL A 379 -38.59 4.10 4.91
N GLN A 380 -37.98 2.93 4.65
CA GLN A 380 -38.43 1.66 5.24
C GLN A 380 -38.35 1.70 6.78
N GLU A 381 -37.25 2.22 7.33
CA GLU A 381 -37.06 2.36 8.77
C GLU A 381 -38.09 3.31 9.41
N GLN A 382 -38.46 4.41 8.75
CA GLN A 382 -39.47 5.36 9.26
C GLN A 382 -40.89 4.80 9.25
N VAL A 383 -41.24 3.98 8.26
CA VAL A 383 -42.59 3.37 8.16
C VAL A 383 -42.72 2.15 9.08
N GLY A 384 -41.62 1.67 9.67
CA GLY A 384 -41.60 0.48 10.53
C GLY A 384 -41.88 -0.81 9.75
N LEU A 385 -41.63 -0.80 8.44
CA LEU A 385 -41.76 -2.01 7.62
C LEU A 385 -40.55 -2.92 7.89
N PRO A 386 -40.77 -4.24 8.01
CA PRO A 386 -39.64 -5.18 8.12
C PRO A 386 -38.75 -5.06 6.87
N PRO A 387 -37.42 -5.15 7.01
CA PRO A 387 -36.50 -5.00 5.89
C PRO A 387 -36.87 -5.99 4.79
N SER A 388 -37.13 -5.49 3.59
CA SER A 388 -37.52 -6.31 2.46
C SER A 388 -36.42 -7.32 2.16
N GLN A 389 -36.70 -8.63 2.30
CA GLN A 389 -35.74 -9.73 2.06
C GLN A 389 -35.33 -9.87 0.57
N SER A 390 -35.55 -8.86 -0.27
CA SER A 390 -35.47 -8.97 -1.73
C SER A 390 -34.05 -8.95 -2.32
N ALA A 391 -33.00 -8.66 -1.55
CA ALA A 391 -31.64 -8.50 -2.10
C ALA A 391 -30.70 -9.71 -1.93
N ALA A 392 -31.04 -10.74 -1.14
CA ALA A 392 -30.12 -11.83 -0.82
C ALA A 392 -30.00 -12.95 -1.89
N LYS A 393 -30.47 -12.75 -3.13
CA LYS A 393 -30.59 -13.83 -4.14
C LYS A 393 -29.85 -13.67 -5.47
N SER A 394 -28.94 -12.70 -5.62
CA SER A 394 -28.13 -12.59 -6.85
C SER A 394 -26.65 -12.83 -6.57
N GLY A 395 -26.20 -14.09 -6.65
CA GLY A 395 -24.75 -14.35 -6.63
C GLY A 395 -24.22 -15.74 -6.33
N SER A 396 -24.86 -16.84 -6.74
CA SER A 396 -24.16 -18.14 -6.83
C SER A 396 -24.78 -19.08 -7.88
N GLY A 397 -24.87 -18.61 -9.13
CA GLY A 397 -25.09 -19.49 -10.28
C GLY A 397 -23.75 -19.88 -10.89
N HIS A 398 -23.02 -20.80 -10.26
CA HIS A 398 -21.86 -21.44 -10.88
C HIS A 398 -22.35 -22.68 -11.63
N ASP A 399 -22.43 -22.55 -12.95
CA ASP A 399 -22.71 -23.62 -13.91
C ASP A 399 -21.74 -24.79 -13.70
N GLN A 400 -22.22 -25.88 -13.10
CA GLN A 400 -21.65 -27.21 -13.31
C GLN A 400 -22.06 -27.68 -14.71
N LYS A 401 -21.21 -27.44 -15.70
CA LYS A 401 -21.25 -28.21 -16.95
C LYS A 401 -20.44 -29.49 -16.78
N SER A 402 -21.17 -30.57 -16.58
CA SER A 402 -20.74 -31.94 -16.87
C SER A 402 -20.49 -32.11 -18.37
N HIS A 403 -19.26 -32.47 -18.76
CA HIS A 403 -18.97 -33.34 -19.89
C HIS A 403 -17.62 -34.03 -19.72
#